data_AF-A0A6G3UAG5-F1
#
_entry.id   AF-A0A6G3UAG5-F1
#
_cell.length_a   1.000
_cell.length_b   1.000
_cell.length_c   1.000
_cell.angle_alpha   90.00
_cell.angle_beta   90.00
_cell.angle_gamma   90.00
#
_symmetry.space_group_name_H-M   'P 1'
#
loop_
_entity.id
_entity.type
_entity.pdbx_description
1 polymer ?
#
loop_
_entity_poly.entity_id
_entity_poly.type
_entity_poly.pdbx_seq_one_letter_code
_entity_poly.pdbx_strand_id
1 'polypeptide(L)'
;LSGTLGASGWAALREVAARRGVTPTALLLGEFAAVLTDAGARLPFSLVLTTSDRARTRGAGDTVGVFTSTLVFPVADTDPVAVQRQLAEDLDHATVPGVVALRRRRGGVPDLPVVFTGMLDDGRPPRGFPERYAVGRTSGVALDHQVWEADGALHYRWDVVERAFPGPGARDLFEAYGARLRALAGAADPDGPGGRGAEAEDTVEQEGERPLDDLQEAYLVARALGDEDAGGCRMVLGYEVDGLNAGRLREAVTRLLERHPVLRARVDAGHGLRMPSRNAPVAAPDIPEVPLTPELRAELLRQPFPLGDGHLDVRVGRGEDGRDTVLLTVDLALIDARSIHLVGRELMRLYADGPDAAAAPPVRPAGTAPSLGPEEAAEHWRRRVE
;
A
#
# COMPACT_ATOMS: atom_id res chain seq x y z
N LEU A 1 11.84 6.59 2.54
CA LEU A 1 13.15 5.87 2.56
C LEU A 1 12.92 4.50 1.96
N SER A 2 13.78 4.01 1.06
CA SER A 2 13.53 2.78 0.29
C SER A 2 14.77 1.89 0.24
N GLY A 3 14.57 0.57 0.21
CA GLY A 3 15.63 -0.42 0.24
C GLY A 3 15.17 -1.78 -0.29
N THR A 4 16.14 -2.58 -0.70
CA THR A 4 15.91 -3.87 -1.36
C THR A 4 16.90 -4.90 -0.83
N LEU A 5 16.45 -6.14 -0.67
CA LEU A 5 17.29 -7.31 -0.47
C LEU A 5 17.11 -8.22 -1.70
N GLY A 6 18.19 -8.39 -2.48
CA GLY A 6 18.20 -9.14 -3.73
C GLY A 6 17.74 -10.60 -3.58
N ALA A 7 17.43 -11.25 -4.70
CA ALA A 7 16.72 -12.53 -4.69
C ALA A 7 17.42 -13.67 -3.92
N SER A 8 18.76 -13.68 -3.88
CA SER A 8 19.55 -14.58 -3.01
C SER A 8 19.28 -14.34 -1.53
N GLY A 9 19.35 -13.08 -1.09
CA GLY A 9 19.08 -12.68 0.30
C GLY A 9 17.62 -12.87 0.70
N TRP A 10 16.66 -12.63 -0.20
CA TRP A 10 15.25 -12.91 0.08
C TRP A 10 14.98 -14.42 0.23
N ALA A 11 15.54 -15.25 -0.67
CA ALA A 11 15.47 -16.70 -0.52
C ALA A 11 16.06 -17.16 0.82
N ALA A 12 17.23 -16.62 1.21
CA ALA A 12 17.85 -16.91 2.49
C ALA A 12 16.99 -16.49 3.70
N LEU A 13 16.33 -15.33 3.65
CA LEU A 13 15.36 -14.92 4.69
C LEU A 13 14.14 -15.86 4.77
N ARG A 14 13.60 -16.32 3.62
CA ARG A 14 12.52 -17.31 3.60
C ARG A 14 12.96 -18.64 4.20
N GLU A 15 14.21 -19.07 3.97
CA GLU A 15 14.77 -20.23 4.66
C GLU A 15 14.96 -19.99 6.16
N VAL A 16 15.39 -18.80 6.61
CA VAL A 16 15.48 -18.46 8.04
C VAL A 16 14.11 -18.51 8.70
N ALA A 17 13.08 -17.98 8.05
CA ALA A 17 11.70 -18.04 8.50
C ALA A 17 11.24 -19.51 8.62
N ALA A 18 11.43 -20.32 7.57
CA ALA A 18 11.11 -21.74 7.56
C ALA A 18 11.87 -22.54 8.64
N ARG A 19 13.18 -22.31 8.83
CA ARG A 19 13.99 -22.94 9.88
C ARG A 19 13.55 -22.57 11.29
N ARG A 20 13.00 -21.37 11.49
CA ARG A 20 12.40 -20.91 12.76
C ARG A 20 10.93 -21.33 12.93
N GLY A 21 10.32 -21.95 11.91
CA GLY A 21 8.89 -22.31 11.92
C GLY A 21 7.94 -21.11 11.82
N VAL A 22 8.40 -19.99 11.24
CA VAL A 22 7.63 -18.74 11.12
C VAL A 22 7.36 -18.33 9.68
N THR A 23 6.30 -17.56 9.46
CA THR A 23 6.04 -16.86 8.21
C THR A 23 7.07 -15.74 7.98
N PRO A 24 7.38 -15.39 6.71
CA PRO A 24 8.23 -14.24 6.42
C PRO A 24 7.64 -12.92 6.97
N THR A 25 6.32 -12.75 6.98
CA THR A 25 5.63 -11.60 7.56
C THR A 25 5.93 -11.44 9.06
N ALA A 26 5.82 -12.52 9.84
CA ALA A 26 6.13 -12.48 11.28
C ALA A 26 7.62 -12.25 11.55
N LEU A 27 8.52 -12.76 10.70
CA LEU A 27 9.94 -12.46 10.76
C LEU A 27 10.23 -10.96 10.54
N LEU A 28 9.72 -10.37 9.46
CA LEU A 28 9.94 -8.95 9.16
C LEU A 28 9.29 -8.02 10.20
N LEU A 29 8.11 -8.38 10.72
CA LEU A 29 7.43 -7.62 11.77
C LEU A 29 8.19 -7.69 13.11
N GLY A 30 8.71 -8.86 13.49
CA GLY A 30 9.52 -9.02 14.70
C GLY A 30 10.84 -8.24 14.63
N GLU A 31 11.56 -8.32 13.51
CA GLU A 31 12.80 -7.55 13.32
C GLU A 31 12.55 -6.02 13.27
N PHE A 32 11.39 -5.57 12.75
CA PHE A 32 10.98 -4.16 12.82
C PHE A 32 10.66 -3.73 14.25
N ALA A 33 9.86 -4.51 14.97
CA ALA A 33 9.52 -4.25 16.37
C ALA A 33 10.76 -4.23 17.28
N ALA A 34 11.76 -5.06 16.97
CA ALA A 34 13.05 -5.06 17.63
C ALA A 34 13.84 -3.77 17.36
N VAL A 35 13.88 -3.24 16.13
CA VAL A 35 14.51 -1.93 15.83
C VAL A 35 13.86 -0.79 16.61
N LEU A 36 12.53 -0.79 16.74
CA LEU A 36 11.84 0.21 17.57
C LEU A 36 12.20 0.06 19.06
N THR A 37 12.37 -1.18 19.54
CA THR A 37 12.77 -1.46 20.93
C THR A 37 14.22 -1.07 21.21
N ASP A 38 15.14 -1.37 20.28
CA ASP A 38 16.54 -0.95 20.31
C ASP A 38 16.67 0.59 20.33
N ALA A 39 15.72 1.29 19.69
CA ALA A 39 15.59 2.75 19.70
C ALA A 39 14.98 3.35 20.98
N GLY A 40 14.51 2.51 21.90
CA GLY A 40 13.94 2.93 23.19
C GLY A 40 12.41 2.81 23.32
N ALA A 41 11.70 2.23 22.35
CA ALA A 41 10.30 1.85 22.56
C ALA A 41 10.21 0.79 23.68
N ARG A 42 9.30 1.00 24.63
CA ARG A 42 9.14 0.10 25.79
C ARG A 42 7.98 -0.85 25.56
N LEU A 43 8.23 -2.14 25.75
CA LEU A 43 7.21 -3.18 25.68
C LEU A 43 6.30 -3.15 26.92
N PRO A 44 4.98 -3.40 26.77
CA PRO A 44 4.27 -3.51 25.51
C PRO A 44 4.01 -2.14 24.86
N PHE A 45 4.09 -2.08 23.54
CA PHE A 45 3.59 -0.96 22.74
C PHE A 45 2.66 -1.47 21.64
N SER A 46 1.93 -0.59 20.94
CA SER A 46 1.01 -0.99 19.88
C SER A 46 1.40 -0.40 18.53
N LEU A 47 1.21 -1.20 17.48
CA LEU A 47 1.32 -0.80 16.08
C LEU A 47 -0.06 -0.90 15.40
N VAL A 48 -0.24 -0.19 14.30
CA VAL A 48 -1.33 -0.50 13.36
C VAL A 48 -0.77 -1.43 12.28
N LEU A 49 -1.37 -2.60 12.10
CA LEU A 49 -1.11 -3.42 10.92
C LEU A 49 -2.18 -3.12 9.87
N THR A 50 -1.79 -2.96 8.60
CA THR A 50 -2.74 -3.08 7.49
C THR A 50 -2.81 -4.54 7.02
N THR A 51 -4.01 -4.97 6.64
CA THR A 51 -4.32 -6.33 6.16
C THR A 51 -5.21 -6.25 4.93
N SER A 52 -5.39 -7.36 4.20
CA SER A 52 -6.19 -7.37 2.97
C SER A 52 -7.35 -8.36 3.01
N ASP A 53 -8.56 -7.84 2.80
CA ASP A 53 -9.81 -8.58 2.70
C ASP A 53 -10.00 -9.29 1.35
N ARG A 54 -9.02 -9.21 0.44
CA ARG A 54 -9.07 -9.85 -0.89
C ARG A 54 -9.15 -11.37 -0.85
N ALA A 55 -8.62 -12.00 0.20
CA ALA A 55 -8.79 -13.44 0.43
C ALA A 55 -10.20 -13.81 0.92
N ARG A 56 -10.95 -12.84 1.49
CA ARG A 56 -12.30 -13.01 2.03
C ARG A 56 -13.39 -12.63 1.02
N THR A 57 -13.10 -11.68 0.14
CA THR A 57 -14.03 -11.13 -0.84
C THR A 57 -13.92 -11.91 -2.17
N ARG A 58 -15.05 -12.40 -2.69
CA ARG A 58 -15.13 -13.02 -4.02
C ARG A 58 -14.73 -11.98 -5.10
N GLY A 59 -14.15 -12.43 -6.22
CA GLY A 59 -13.69 -11.55 -7.31
C GLY A 59 -12.53 -10.60 -6.99
N ALA A 60 -12.09 -10.51 -5.73
CA ALA A 60 -11.20 -9.46 -5.26
C ALA A 60 -9.69 -9.70 -5.48
N GLY A 61 -9.28 -10.78 -6.14
CA GLY A 61 -7.86 -11.02 -6.41
C GLY A 61 -7.24 -9.87 -7.20
N ASP A 62 -7.89 -9.46 -8.29
CA ASP A 62 -7.33 -8.52 -9.28
C ASP A 62 -8.28 -7.37 -9.63
N THR A 63 -9.47 -7.37 -9.00
CA THR A 63 -10.35 -6.19 -9.00
C THR A 63 -9.62 -5.02 -8.34
N VAL A 64 -9.51 -3.90 -9.06
CA VAL A 64 -9.03 -2.62 -8.53
C VAL A 64 -10.12 -2.02 -7.63
N GLY A 65 -9.75 -1.57 -6.43
CA GLY A 65 -10.69 -1.08 -5.40
C GLY A 65 -10.06 -1.06 -4.00
N VAL A 66 -10.84 -0.70 -2.98
CA VAL A 66 -10.40 -0.81 -1.58
C VAL A 66 -10.78 -2.16 -0.99
N PHE A 67 -9.79 -2.83 -0.41
CA PHE A 67 -9.91 -4.05 0.38
C PHE A 67 -8.95 -4.02 1.59
N THR A 68 -8.49 -2.83 1.99
CA THR A 68 -7.61 -2.66 3.16
C THR A 68 -8.44 -2.76 4.44
N SER A 69 -8.04 -3.65 5.33
CA SER A 69 -8.48 -3.64 6.73
C SER A 69 -7.30 -3.27 7.64
N THR A 70 -7.57 -3.08 8.93
CA THR A 70 -6.58 -2.70 9.95
C THR A 70 -6.70 -3.58 11.18
N LEU A 71 -5.60 -3.76 11.92
CA LEU A 71 -5.57 -4.40 13.25
C LEU A 71 -4.70 -3.56 14.20
N VAL A 72 -5.05 -3.50 15.48
CA VAL A 72 -4.22 -2.84 16.52
C VAL A 72 -3.37 -3.90 17.19
N PHE A 73 -2.13 -4.07 16.73
CA PHE A 73 -1.26 -5.17 17.14
C PHE A 73 -0.41 -4.79 18.36
N PRO A 74 -0.61 -5.43 19.52
CA PRO A 74 0.22 -5.20 20.70
C PRO A 74 1.54 -5.96 20.56
N VAL A 75 2.63 -5.22 20.37
CA VAL A 75 3.99 -5.75 20.48
C VAL A 75 4.31 -5.95 21.97
N ALA A 76 4.08 -7.17 22.46
CA ALA A 76 4.48 -7.60 23.81
C ALA A 76 5.86 -8.29 23.83
N ASP A 77 6.31 -8.78 22.69
CA ASP A 77 7.59 -9.47 22.45
C ASP A 77 8.03 -9.12 21.01
N THR A 78 9.33 -9.24 20.72
CA THR A 78 9.92 -9.00 19.40
C THR A 78 10.46 -10.28 18.75
N ASP A 79 10.49 -11.40 19.46
CA ASP A 79 10.82 -12.71 18.86
C ASP A 79 9.79 -13.11 17.77
N PRO A 80 10.24 -13.49 16.56
CA PRO A 80 9.34 -13.89 15.47
C PRO A 80 8.37 -15.03 15.77
N VAL A 81 8.65 -15.94 16.71
CA VAL A 81 7.72 -17.02 17.08
C VAL A 81 6.61 -16.50 17.98
N ALA A 82 6.95 -15.64 18.95
CA ALA A 82 5.97 -14.93 19.77
C ALA A 82 5.10 -13.99 18.91
N VAL A 83 5.73 -13.20 18.02
CA VAL A 83 5.06 -12.31 17.06
C VAL A 83 4.17 -13.10 16.09
N GLN A 84 4.59 -14.28 15.61
CA GLN A 84 3.73 -15.14 14.78
C GLN A 84 2.49 -15.61 15.54
N ARG A 85 2.65 -16.12 16.77
CA ARG A 85 1.51 -16.61 17.56
C ARG A 85 0.49 -15.49 17.80
N GLN A 86 1.00 -14.31 18.17
CA GLN A 86 0.22 -13.08 18.35
C GLN A 86 -0.51 -12.68 17.06
N LEU A 87 0.18 -12.71 15.91
CA LEU A 87 -0.38 -12.34 14.61
C LEU A 87 -1.43 -13.33 14.13
N ALA A 88 -1.25 -14.63 14.36
CA ALA A 88 -2.24 -15.66 14.03
C ALA A 88 -3.53 -15.48 14.86
N GLU A 89 -3.39 -15.32 16.18
CA GLU A 89 -4.51 -15.02 17.09
C GLU A 89 -5.29 -13.76 16.64
N ASP A 90 -4.57 -12.70 16.25
CA ASP A 90 -5.20 -11.44 15.83
C ASP A 90 -5.80 -11.51 14.41
N LEU A 91 -5.26 -12.35 13.52
CA LEU A 91 -5.84 -12.60 12.19
C LEU A 91 -7.11 -13.45 12.25
N ASP A 92 -7.22 -14.43 13.15
CA ASP A 92 -8.47 -15.19 13.37
C ASP A 92 -9.63 -14.30 13.83
N HIS A 93 -9.34 -13.16 14.48
CA HIS A 93 -10.33 -12.16 14.90
C HIS A 93 -10.41 -10.95 13.95
N ALA A 94 -9.78 -10.98 12.76
CA ALA A 94 -9.69 -9.82 11.87
C ALA A 94 -11.01 -9.46 11.13
N THR A 95 -12.16 -10.00 11.52
CA THR A 95 -13.48 -9.67 10.94
C THR A 95 -14.02 -8.31 11.44
N VAL A 96 -13.38 -7.70 12.44
CA VAL A 96 -13.66 -6.33 12.92
C VAL A 96 -12.40 -5.48 12.71
N PRO A 97 -12.45 -4.40 11.90
CA PRO A 97 -11.29 -3.54 11.69
C PRO A 97 -10.82 -2.82 12.97
N GLY A 98 -9.52 -2.62 13.11
CA GLY A 98 -8.90 -1.92 14.24
C GLY A 98 -9.41 -0.50 14.42
N VAL A 99 -9.71 0.21 13.33
CA VAL A 99 -10.38 1.53 13.38
C VAL A 99 -11.76 1.45 14.05
N VAL A 100 -12.55 0.39 13.86
CA VAL A 100 -13.84 0.17 14.53
C VAL A 100 -13.64 -0.12 16.01
N ALA A 101 -12.61 -0.90 16.35
CA ALA A 101 -12.26 -1.19 17.73
C ALA A 101 -11.88 0.09 18.49
N LEU A 102 -11.01 0.92 17.90
CA LEU A 102 -10.57 2.20 18.48
C LEU A 102 -11.72 3.18 18.67
N ARG A 103 -12.62 3.32 17.68
CA ARG A 103 -13.85 4.13 17.77
C ARG A 103 -14.79 3.71 18.92
N ARG A 104 -14.69 2.47 19.40
CA ARG A 104 -15.51 1.90 20.49
C ARG A 104 -14.86 2.00 21.87
N ARG A 105 -13.62 2.50 21.99
CA ARG A 105 -12.92 2.71 23.27
C ARG A 105 -13.63 3.80 24.09
N ARG A 106 -13.68 3.63 25.42
CA ARG A 106 -14.28 4.61 26.37
C ARG A 106 -13.35 5.76 26.74
N GLY A 107 -12.04 5.51 26.79
CA GLY A 107 -11.03 6.56 26.69
C GLY A 107 -10.88 7.00 25.23
N GLY A 108 -10.43 8.23 24.99
CA GLY A 108 -10.21 8.73 23.63
C GLY A 108 -9.24 7.85 22.82
N VAL A 109 -9.33 7.94 21.49
CA VAL A 109 -8.49 7.16 20.58
C VAL A 109 -7.00 7.44 20.88
N PRO A 110 -6.19 6.41 21.21
CA PRO A 110 -4.76 6.59 21.42
C PRO A 110 -4.08 6.98 20.10
N ASP A 111 -3.05 7.83 20.20
CA ASP A 111 -2.15 8.10 19.09
C ASP A 111 -1.34 6.82 18.79
N LEU A 112 -1.46 6.31 17.57
CA LEU A 112 -0.80 5.09 17.08
C LEU A 112 -0.08 5.39 15.75
N PRO A 113 0.97 6.23 15.78
CA PRO A 113 1.50 6.87 14.57
C PRO A 113 2.46 5.97 13.76
N VAL A 114 2.53 4.67 14.08
CA VAL A 114 3.41 3.71 13.41
C VAL A 114 2.59 2.58 12.80
N VAL A 115 2.67 2.46 11.47
CA VAL A 115 1.97 1.47 10.64
C VAL A 115 2.97 0.46 10.08
N PHE A 116 2.55 -0.80 9.97
CA PHE A 116 3.24 -1.83 9.20
C PHE A 116 2.29 -2.41 8.14
N THR A 117 2.78 -2.54 6.90
CA THR A 117 1.99 -2.89 5.71
C THR A 117 2.66 -4.05 4.97
N GLY A 118 2.09 -5.26 5.09
CA GLY A 118 2.63 -6.48 4.49
C GLY A 118 1.94 -6.87 3.17
N MET A 119 2.69 -6.82 2.06
CA MET A 119 2.24 -7.16 0.69
C MET A 119 3.16 -8.24 0.08
N LEU A 120 3.52 -9.26 0.88
CA LEU A 120 4.49 -10.30 0.49
C LEU A 120 3.87 -11.40 -0.41
N ASP A 121 2.55 -11.56 -0.39
CA ASP A 121 1.79 -12.54 -1.17
C ASP A 121 1.21 -11.93 -2.47
N ASP A 122 1.68 -10.73 -2.85
CA ASP A 122 1.21 -9.94 -3.99
C ASP A 122 2.13 -10.10 -5.21
N GLY A 123 1.65 -10.85 -6.20
CA GLY A 123 2.44 -11.24 -7.38
C GLY A 123 2.83 -10.10 -8.35
N ARG A 124 4.10 -9.70 -8.27
CA ARG A 124 5.03 -9.20 -9.32
C ARG A 124 4.55 -8.09 -10.29
N PRO A 125 5.21 -6.91 -10.37
CA PRO A 125 5.00 -5.95 -11.45
C PRO A 125 5.54 -6.45 -12.81
N PRO A 126 5.22 -5.80 -13.94
CA PRO A 126 5.76 -6.15 -15.26
C PRO A 126 7.22 -5.71 -15.39
N ARG A 127 7.98 -6.42 -16.22
CA ARG A 127 9.32 -5.99 -16.62
C ARG A 127 9.23 -4.84 -17.62
N GLY A 128 10.07 -3.81 -17.43
CA GLY A 128 10.32 -2.78 -18.44
C GLY A 128 10.31 -1.34 -17.93
N PHE A 129 9.62 -1.06 -16.82
CA PHE A 129 9.43 0.29 -16.29
C PHE A 129 9.89 0.36 -14.84
N PRO A 130 11.10 0.88 -14.56
CA PRO A 130 11.54 1.09 -13.19
C PRO A 130 10.67 2.16 -12.53
N GLU A 131 10.07 1.81 -11.40
CA GLU A 131 9.47 2.78 -10.50
C GLU A 131 10.60 3.65 -9.91
N ARG A 132 10.65 4.92 -10.32
CA ARG A 132 11.64 5.91 -9.88
C ARG A 132 11.44 6.23 -8.39
N TYR A 133 10.18 6.28 -7.97
CA TYR A 133 9.75 6.36 -6.59
C TYR A 133 8.26 6.05 -6.47
N ALA A 134 7.89 5.50 -5.33
CA ALA A 134 6.54 5.53 -4.79
C ALA A 134 6.61 6.17 -3.41
N VAL A 135 5.63 7.01 -3.05
CA VAL A 135 5.57 7.67 -1.75
C VAL A 135 4.12 7.92 -1.35
N GLY A 136 3.74 7.44 -0.17
CA GLY A 136 2.44 7.66 0.44
C GLY A 136 2.43 8.85 1.41
N ARG A 137 1.23 9.38 1.67
CA ARG A 137 0.91 10.12 2.91
C ARG A 137 -0.41 9.59 3.45
N THR A 138 -0.42 9.23 4.73
CA THR A 138 -1.61 8.75 5.46
C THR A 138 -1.82 9.65 6.67
N SER A 139 -3.06 10.10 6.91
CA SER A 139 -3.36 10.98 8.04
C SER A 139 -3.17 10.25 9.37
N GLY A 140 -2.61 10.95 10.37
CA GLY A 140 -2.32 10.38 11.70
C GLY A 140 -1.12 9.41 11.74
N VAL A 141 -0.38 9.24 10.64
CA VAL A 141 0.77 8.31 10.57
C VAL A 141 2.07 9.09 10.47
N ALA A 142 3.01 8.81 11.37
CA ALA A 142 4.36 9.35 11.35
C ALA A 142 5.39 8.43 10.67
N LEU A 143 5.13 7.12 10.65
CA LEU A 143 5.93 6.10 9.96
C LEU A 143 5.02 5.00 9.42
N ASP A 144 4.99 4.82 8.09
CA ASP A 144 4.40 3.65 7.43
C ASP A 144 5.51 2.79 6.84
N HIS A 145 5.72 1.60 7.42
CA HIS A 145 6.69 0.60 6.96
C HIS A 145 6.00 -0.44 6.07
N GLN A 146 6.22 -0.32 4.76
CA GLN A 146 5.66 -1.20 3.75
C GLN A 146 6.69 -2.23 3.26
N VAL A 147 6.30 -3.50 3.14
CA VAL A 147 7.15 -4.59 2.60
C VAL A 147 6.43 -5.38 1.51
N TRP A 148 7.11 -5.69 0.40
CA TRP A 148 6.55 -6.43 -0.73
C TRP A 148 7.59 -7.26 -1.48
N GLU A 149 7.15 -8.28 -2.24
CA GLU A 149 8.03 -9.05 -3.14
C GLU A 149 7.88 -8.56 -4.59
N ALA A 150 9.01 -8.25 -5.25
CA ALA A 150 9.03 -7.94 -6.67
C ALA A 150 10.30 -8.50 -7.34
N ASP A 151 10.11 -9.12 -8.51
CA ASP A 151 11.13 -9.86 -9.26
C ASP A 151 11.92 -10.91 -8.46
N GLY A 152 11.33 -11.43 -7.38
CA GLY A 152 11.95 -12.40 -6.46
C GLY A 152 12.86 -11.78 -5.40
N ALA A 153 12.95 -10.45 -5.35
CA ALA A 153 13.61 -9.69 -4.29
C ALA A 153 12.59 -9.14 -3.29
N LEU A 154 13.02 -8.96 -2.03
CA LEU A 154 12.26 -8.26 -1.01
C LEU A 154 12.52 -6.76 -1.13
N HIS A 155 11.48 -5.95 -1.20
CA HIS A 155 11.54 -4.50 -1.17
C HIS A 155 10.87 -3.99 0.08
N TYR A 156 11.38 -2.89 0.63
CA TYR A 156 10.83 -2.24 1.81
C TYR A 156 10.94 -0.72 1.72
N ARG A 157 9.89 -0.02 2.15
CA ARG A 157 9.79 1.45 2.15
C ARG A 157 9.25 1.96 3.47
N TRP A 158 9.89 2.98 4.03
CA TRP A 158 9.37 3.77 5.14
C TRP A 158 8.97 5.15 4.63
N ASP A 159 7.68 5.45 4.60
CA ASP A 159 7.17 6.80 4.37
C ASP A 159 7.01 7.49 5.73
N VAL A 160 7.71 8.63 5.92
CA VAL A 160 8.01 9.18 7.26
C VAL A 160 7.80 10.69 7.39
N VAL A 161 7.26 11.09 8.54
CA VAL A 161 7.11 12.48 8.98
C VAL A 161 8.34 12.83 9.82
N GLU A 162 9.39 13.35 9.19
CA GLU A 162 10.73 13.53 9.80
C GLU A 162 10.70 14.25 11.17
N ARG A 163 9.86 15.28 11.31
CA ARG A 163 9.66 16.05 12.55
C ARG A 163 9.19 15.23 13.77
N ALA A 164 8.69 14.01 13.56
CA ALA A 164 8.27 13.10 14.62
C ALA A 164 9.42 12.23 15.18
N PHE A 165 10.60 12.23 14.55
CA PHE A 165 11.75 11.38 14.92
C PHE A 165 12.98 12.21 15.34
N PRO A 166 12.97 12.85 16.53
CA PRO A 166 14.17 13.47 17.10
C PRO A 166 15.19 12.41 17.57
N GLY A 167 16.48 12.75 17.55
CA GLY A 167 17.58 11.85 17.95
C GLY A 167 18.25 11.21 16.73
N PRO A 168 18.44 9.86 16.69
CA PRO A 168 19.03 9.18 15.52
C PRO A 168 18.16 9.28 14.26
N GLY A 169 16.88 9.64 14.41
CA GLY A 169 15.98 9.91 13.29
C GLY A 169 15.53 8.66 12.55
N ALA A 170 14.57 8.83 11.64
CA ALA A 170 14.01 7.71 10.88
C ALA A 170 15.05 7.00 9.98
N ARG A 171 16.14 7.69 9.60
CA ARG A 171 17.17 7.13 8.70
C ARG A 171 18.06 6.09 9.38
N ASP A 172 18.56 6.36 10.58
CA ASP A 172 19.45 5.41 11.27
C ASP A 172 18.68 4.14 11.67
N LEU A 173 17.40 4.29 12.03
CA LEU A 173 16.49 3.18 12.28
C LEU A 173 16.21 2.34 11.01
N PHE A 174 16.04 3.00 9.86
CA PHE A 174 15.88 2.35 8.57
C PHE A 174 17.14 1.54 8.16
N GLU A 175 18.33 2.10 8.37
CA GLU A 175 19.59 1.39 8.11
C GLU A 175 19.84 0.25 9.11
N ALA A 176 19.45 0.41 10.38
CA ALA A 176 19.48 -0.66 11.38
C ALA A 176 18.56 -1.83 10.99
N TYR A 177 17.35 -1.55 10.52
CA TYR A 177 16.44 -2.58 9.96
C TYR A 177 17.07 -3.30 8.76
N GLY A 178 17.59 -2.54 7.79
CA GLY A 178 18.30 -3.12 6.64
C GLY A 178 19.52 -3.95 7.04
N ALA A 179 20.29 -3.53 8.05
CA ALA A 179 21.42 -4.27 8.58
C ALA A 179 21.00 -5.60 9.25
N ARG A 180 19.91 -5.61 10.01
CA ARG A 180 19.35 -6.85 10.61
C ARG A 180 18.90 -7.83 9.54
N LEU A 181 18.20 -7.38 8.50
CA LEU A 181 17.81 -8.24 7.37
C LEU A 181 19.04 -8.84 6.64
N ARG A 182 20.06 -8.02 6.36
CA ARG A 182 21.32 -8.47 5.73
C ARG A 182 22.09 -9.45 6.61
N ALA A 183 22.09 -9.26 7.93
CA ALA A 183 22.74 -10.16 8.87
C ALA A 183 22.04 -11.54 8.97
N LEU A 184 20.69 -11.55 8.97
CA LEU A 184 19.91 -12.80 8.95
C LEU A 184 20.09 -13.60 7.66
N ALA A 185 20.17 -12.92 6.51
CA ALA A 185 20.34 -13.58 5.21
C ALA A 185 21.70 -14.29 5.05
N GLY A 186 22.73 -13.86 5.79
CA GLY A 186 24.12 -14.24 5.52
C GLY A 186 24.71 -13.39 4.39
N ALA A 187 25.88 -12.79 4.62
CA ALA A 187 26.34 -11.66 3.82
C ALA A 187 26.97 -12.01 2.45
N ALA A 188 26.14 -12.05 1.41
CA ALA A 188 26.45 -11.87 -0.03
C ALA A 188 25.10 -11.68 -0.79
N ASP A 189 24.92 -10.92 -1.87
CA ASP A 189 25.76 -10.02 -2.70
C ASP A 189 24.79 -9.04 -3.44
N PRO A 190 25.21 -7.96 -4.13
CA PRO A 190 24.29 -7.02 -4.80
C PRO A 190 23.95 -7.36 -6.27
N ASP A 191 22.75 -6.93 -6.70
CA ASP A 191 22.22 -6.72 -8.08
C ASP A 191 22.33 -7.80 -9.19
N GLY A 192 21.18 -8.18 -9.79
CA GLY A 192 21.10 -8.97 -11.04
C GLY A 192 19.73 -9.61 -11.35
N PRO A 193 19.13 -9.54 -12.58
CA PRO A 193 17.70 -9.85 -12.79
C PRO A 193 17.31 -11.09 -13.65
N GLY A 194 16.31 -11.90 -13.21
CA GLY A 194 15.70 -13.04 -13.96
C GLY A 194 14.15 -13.01 -14.07
N GLY A 195 13.50 -13.77 -14.98
CA GLY A 195 12.02 -13.73 -15.17
C GLY A 195 11.41 -14.53 -16.35
N ARG A 196 10.10 -14.29 -16.62
CA ARG A 196 9.07 -15.18 -17.29
C ARG A 196 8.59 -16.29 -16.32
N GLY A 197 7.35 -16.79 -16.28
CA GLY A 197 6.02 -16.52 -16.91
C GLY A 197 4.93 -17.30 -16.08
N ALA A 198 3.66 -17.54 -16.45
CA ALA A 198 2.72 -17.08 -17.49
C ALA A 198 1.28 -17.64 -17.17
N GLU A 199 0.21 -17.08 -17.77
CA GLU A 199 -1.14 -17.67 -18.07
C GLU A 199 -2.03 -18.31 -16.94
N ALA A 200 -3.38 -18.19 -16.88
CA ALA A 200 -4.40 -17.40 -17.62
C ALA A 200 -5.82 -17.47 -16.93
N GLU A 201 -6.82 -16.82 -17.56
CA GLU A 201 -8.30 -16.91 -17.40
C GLU A 201 -9.02 -16.20 -16.23
N ASP A 202 -10.27 -15.77 -16.49
CA ASP A 202 -10.92 -14.57 -15.96
C ASP A 202 -12.47 -14.74 -15.82
N THR A 203 -13.16 -14.06 -14.88
CA THR A 203 -14.65 -13.89 -14.91
C THR A 203 -15.24 -12.85 -13.92
N VAL A 204 -15.62 -11.68 -14.46
CA VAL A 204 -16.75 -10.76 -14.14
C VAL A 204 -17.44 -10.80 -12.76
N GLU A 205 -17.50 -9.62 -12.10
CA GLU A 205 -18.54 -9.24 -11.12
C GLU A 205 -19.33 -7.97 -11.56
N GLN A 206 -20.45 -7.65 -10.88
CA GLN A 206 -21.47 -6.67 -11.29
C GLN A 206 -21.49 -5.35 -10.46
N GLU A 207 -22.30 -4.37 -10.89
CA GLU A 207 -22.44 -3.04 -10.25
C GLU A 207 -23.31 -3.06 -8.98
N GLY A 208 -23.08 -2.09 -8.09
CA GLY A 208 -23.94 -1.77 -6.95
C GLY A 208 -23.40 -0.53 -6.20
N GLU A 209 -24.26 0.15 -5.44
CA GLU A 209 -23.80 1.19 -4.50
C GLU A 209 -23.02 0.51 -3.37
N ARG A 210 -21.79 0.98 -3.12
CA ARG A 210 -20.89 0.45 -2.09
C ARG A 210 -20.82 1.47 -0.95
N PRO A 211 -21.32 1.16 0.26
CA PRO A 211 -20.97 1.97 1.43
C PRO A 211 -19.46 1.92 1.64
N LEU A 212 -18.92 2.97 2.28
CA LEU A 212 -17.52 2.98 2.68
C LEU A 212 -17.23 1.89 3.70
N ASP A 213 -16.00 1.37 3.70
CA ASP A 213 -15.45 0.74 4.88
C ASP A 213 -15.05 1.80 5.95
N ASP A 214 -14.89 1.36 7.20
CA ASP A 214 -14.59 2.25 8.33
C ASP A 214 -13.24 2.99 8.22
N LEU A 215 -12.31 2.50 7.38
CA LEU A 215 -11.01 3.13 7.14
C LEU A 215 -11.14 4.26 6.11
N GLN A 216 -11.86 4.03 5.01
CA GLN A 216 -12.25 5.07 4.06
C GLN A 216 -13.04 6.19 4.75
N GLU A 217 -14.00 5.85 5.62
CA GLU A 217 -14.75 6.86 6.39
C GLU A 217 -13.83 7.65 7.33
N ALA A 218 -12.85 7.01 8.00
CA ALA A 218 -11.85 7.72 8.79
C ALA A 218 -11.00 8.68 7.94
N TYR A 219 -10.65 8.31 6.71
CA TYR A 219 -9.96 9.20 5.77
C TYR A 219 -10.84 10.40 5.34
N LEU A 220 -12.16 10.22 5.25
CA LEU A 220 -13.08 11.34 4.94
C LEU A 220 -13.31 12.24 6.15
N VAL A 221 -13.43 11.70 7.37
CA VAL A 221 -13.54 12.49 8.61
C VAL A 221 -12.28 13.36 8.80
N ALA A 222 -11.09 12.79 8.65
CA ALA A 222 -9.84 13.56 8.70
C ALA A 222 -9.80 14.70 7.65
N ARG A 223 -10.27 14.43 6.43
CA ARG A 223 -10.35 15.41 5.33
C ARG A 223 -11.39 16.51 5.59
N ALA A 224 -12.53 16.17 6.20
CA ALA A 224 -13.62 17.08 6.48
C ALA A 224 -13.35 18.01 7.68
N LEU A 225 -12.46 17.61 8.60
CA LEU A 225 -12.06 18.42 9.76
C LEU A 225 -11.05 19.54 9.42
N GLY A 226 -10.50 19.56 8.20
CA GLY A 226 -9.84 20.73 7.63
C GLY A 226 -8.46 21.10 8.18
N ASP A 227 -7.82 20.22 8.95
CA ASP A 227 -6.43 20.40 9.40
C ASP A 227 -5.47 20.25 8.20
N GLU A 228 -4.67 21.30 7.94
CA GLU A 228 -3.72 21.35 6.80
C GLU A 228 -2.64 20.26 6.88
N ASP A 229 -2.36 19.70 8.07
CA ASP A 229 -1.44 18.59 8.24
C ASP A 229 -2.13 17.21 8.25
N ALA A 230 -3.47 17.15 8.32
CA ALA A 230 -4.27 15.92 8.16
C ALA A 230 -4.67 15.64 6.70
N GLY A 231 -4.17 16.44 5.75
CA GLY A 231 -4.66 16.54 4.37
C GLY A 231 -4.56 15.28 3.50
N GLY A 232 -5.58 14.41 3.59
CA GLY A 232 -6.00 13.46 2.55
C GLY A 232 -5.02 12.33 2.20
N CYS A 233 -5.38 11.11 2.59
CA CYS A 233 -4.60 9.89 2.33
C CYS A 233 -4.44 9.64 0.82
N ARG A 234 -3.21 9.51 0.34
CA ARG A 234 -2.89 9.35 -1.09
C ARG A 234 -1.55 8.65 -1.32
N MET A 235 -1.27 8.34 -2.59
CA MET A 235 0.04 7.87 -3.04
C MET A 235 0.45 8.55 -4.34
N VAL A 236 1.73 8.88 -4.47
CA VAL A 236 2.36 9.38 -5.72
C VAL A 236 3.33 8.32 -6.23
N LEU A 237 3.12 7.87 -7.46
CA LEU A 237 3.99 6.98 -8.23
C LEU A 237 4.75 7.80 -9.29
N GLY A 238 6.02 7.50 -9.51
CA GLY A 238 6.85 8.07 -10.56
C GLY A 238 7.54 6.99 -11.39
N TYR A 239 7.36 6.98 -12.71
CA TYR A 239 8.01 6.04 -13.63
C TYR A 239 8.90 6.78 -14.63
N GLU A 240 10.20 6.45 -14.73
CA GLU A 240 11.05 7.00 -15.80
C GLU A 240 10.62 6.45 -17.16
N VAL A 241 10.58 7.32 -18.19
CA VAL A 241 10.25 6.95 -19.57
C VAL A 241 11.17 7.69 -20.54
N ASP A 242 12.07 6.95 -21.19
CA ASP A 242 12.88 7.47 -22.28
C ASP A 242 12.00 7.78 -23.51
N GLY A 243 12.11 9.00 -24.07
CA GLY A 243 11.40 9.39 -25.28
C GLY A 243 9.88 9.36 -25.17
N LEU A 244 9.32 9.91 -24.09
CA LEU A 244 7.89 9.85 -23.78
C LEU A 244 7.02 10.43 -24.90
N ASN A 245 5.97 9.69 -25.28
CA ASN A 245 4.96 10.12 -26.24
C ASN A 245 3.65 10.46 -25.52
N ALA A 246 3.34 11.76 -25.42
CA ALA A 246 2.17 12.25 -24.69
C ALA A 246 0.81 11.83 -25.31
N GLY A 247 0.75 11.53 -26.62
CA GLY A 247 -0.45 11.00 -27.26
C GLY A 247 -0.75 9.57 -26.79
N ARG A 248 0.26 8.71 -26.91
CA ARG A 248 0.26 7.31 -26.44
C ARG A 248 0.00 7.18 -24.93
N LEU A 249 0.53 8.12 -24.13
CA LEU A 249 0.23 8.19 -22.70
C LEU A 249 -1.25 8.57 -22.44
N ARG A 250 -1.79 9.54 -23.17
CA ARG A 250 -3.20 9.93 -23.07
C ARG A 250 -4.14 8.79 -23.45
N GLU A 251 -3.82 8.03 -24.50
CA GLU A 251 -4.54 6.80 -24.88
C GLU A 251 -4.47 5.75 -23.75
N ALA A 252 -3.29 5.51 -23.19
CA ALA A 252 -3.10 4.55 -22.08
C ALA A 252 -3.90 4.92 -20.82
N VAL A 253 -3.90 6.21 -20.40
CA VAL A 253 -4.71 6.67 -19.25
C VAL A 253 -6.20 6.60 -19.57
N THR A 254 -6.63 6.98 -20.77
CA THR A 254 -8.05 6.84 -21.20
C THR A 254 -8.50 5.38 -21.06
N ARG A 255 -7.69 4.44 -21.56
CA ARG A 255 -7.98 3.01 -21.53
C ARG A 255 -7.96 2.40 -20.12
N LEU A 256 -7.13 2.92 -19.24
CA LEU A 256 -7.10 2.57 -17.81
C LEU A 256 -8.39 3.00 -17.10
N LEU A 257 -8.87 4.23 -17.36
CA LEU A 257 -10.11 4.78 -16.82
C LEU A 257 -11.37 4.08 -17.35
N GLU A 258 -11.34 3.56 -18.59
CA GLU A 258 -12.38 2.68 -19.12
C GLU A 258 -12.43 1.35 -18.36
N ARG A 259 -11.29 0.67 -18.20
CA ARG A 259 -11.18 -0.65 -17.56
C ARG A 259 -11.53 -0.62 -16.07
N HIS A 260 -11.21 0.47 -15.38
CA HIS A 260 -11.40 0.60 -13.93
C HIS A 260 -12.33 1.77 -13.58
N PRO A 261 -13.67 1.59 -13.64
CA PRO A 261 -14.64 2.62 -13.28
C PRO A 261 -14.46 3.22 -11.88
N VAL A 262 -13.82 2.50 -10.94
CA VAL A 262 -13.51 3.01 -9.60
C VAL A 262 -12.52 4.19 -9.62
N LEU A 263 -11.62 4.26 -10.61
CA LEU A 263 -10.72 5.40 -10.82
C LEU A 263 -11.46 6.68 -11.26
N ARG A 264 -12.73 6.53 -11.62
CA ARG A 264 -13.68 7.61 -11.95
C ARG A 264 -14.79 7.74 -10.90
N ALA A 265 -14.65 7.11 -9.73
CA ALA A 265 -15.61 7.26 -8.65
C ALA A 265 -15.52 8.64 -8.00
N ARG A 266 -16.68 9.16 -7.62
CA ARG A 266 -16.85 10.44 -6.93
C ARG A 266 -16.85 10.21 -5.43
N VAL A 267 -16.09 11.00 -4.65
CA VAL A 267 -16.12 10.95 -3.17
C VAL A 267 -17.08 12.00 -2.64
N ASP A 268 -18.10 11.56 -1.92
CA ASP A 268 -19.14 12.41 -1.32
C ASP A 268 -19.13 12.26 0.21
N ALA A 269 -19.10 13.37 0.95
CA ALA A 269 -18.99 13.34 2.42
C ALA A 269 -20.25 12.78 3.13
N GLY A 270 -21.41 12.72 2.46
CA GLY A 270 -22.63 12.12 3.02
C GLY A 270 -22.93 10.72 2.48
N HIS A 271 -22.39 10.36 1.30
CA HIS A 271 -22.77 9.15 0.56
C HIS A 271 -21.60 8.21 0.23
N GLY A 272 -20.36 8.59 0.54
CA GLY A 272 -19.18 7.78 0.26
C GLY A 272 -18.78 7.75 -1.21
N LEU A 273 -18.37 6.57 -1.70
CA LEU A 273 -17.99 6.36 -3.10
C LEU A 273 -19.23 6.21 -3.99
N ARG A 274 -19.39 7.13 -4.94
CA ARG A 274 -20.41 7.03 -5.99
C ARG A 274 -19.74 6.63 -7.30
N MET A 275 -19.99 5.39 -7.73
CA MET A 275 -19.48 4.85 -8.98
C MET A 275 -20.16 5.51 -10.19
N PRO A 276 -19.44 5.81 -11.28
CA PRO A 276 -20.06 6.17 -12.55
C PRO A 276 -20.70 4.92 -13.19
N SER A 277 -21.71 5.12 -14.04
CA SER A 277 -22.23 4.03 -14.88
C SER A 277 -21.12 3.46 -15.78
N ARG A 278 -21.07 2.12 -15.93
CA ARG A 278 -20.17 1.43 -16.88
C ARG A 278 -20.13 2.07 -18.28
N ASN A 279 -21.28 2.51 -18.78
CA ASN A 279 -21.41 3.07 -20.14
C ASN A 279 -21.19 4.60 -20.20
N ALA A 280 -20.82 5.25 -19.10
CA ALA A 280 -20.49 6.67 -19.11
C ALA A 280 -19.17 6.89 -19.90
N PRO A 281 -19.17 7.72 -20.96
CA PRO A 281 -18.02 7.89 -21.83
C PRO A 281 -16.84 8.49 -21.07
N VAL A 282 -15.65 7.95 -21.30
CA VAL A 282 -14.41 8.48 -20.75
C VAL A 282 -13.91 9.60 -21.66
N ALA A 283 -13.87 10.83 -21.15
CA ALA A 283 -13.18 11.91 -21.83
C ALA A 283 -11.67 11.64 -21.80
N ALA A 284 -10.99 11.87 -22.93
CA ALA A 284 -9.54 11.79 -22.97
C ALA A 284 -8.94 12.83 -22.00
N PRO A 285 -8.09 12.41 -21.04
CA PRO A 285 -7.61 13.31 -19.99
C PRO A 285 -6.65 14.35 -20.57
N ASP A 286 -6.65 15.54 -19.97
CA ASP A 286 -5.47 16.38 -20.09
C ASP A 286 -4.36 15.82 -19.19
N ILE A 287 -3.11 15.96 -19.63
CA ILE A 287 -1.93 15.45 -18.95
C ILE A 287 -0.89 16.57 -19.01
N PRO A 288 -0.83 17.44 -17.99
CA PRO A 288 0.03 18.62 -18.03
C PRO A 288 1.50 18.21 -17.91
N GLU A 289 2.35 18.91 -18.67
CA GLU A 289 3.79 18.81 -18.56
C GLU A 289 4.32 19.85 -17.56
N VAL A 290 5.16 19.43 -16.62
CA VAL A 290 5.62 20.24 -15.50
C VAL A 290 7.11 19.99 -15.21
N PRO A 291 7.89 21.00 -14.77
CA PRO A 291 9.28 20.76 -14.34
C PRO A 291 9.35 19.79 -13.16
N LEU A 292 10.20 18.76 -13.24
CA LEU A 292 10.31 17.73 -12.21
C LEU A 292 11.23 18.18 -11.06
N THR A 293 10.70 19.03 -10.18
CA THR A 293 11.46 19.53 -9.01
C THR A 293 11.12 18.76 -7.72
N PRO A 294 11.95 18.85 -6.66
CA PRO A 294 11.60 18.33 -5.34
C PRO A 294 10.30 18.91 -4.77
N GLU A 295 10.05 20.20 -5.03
CA GLU A 295 8.90 20.96 -4.51
C GLU A 295 7.60 20.47 -5.13
N LEU A 296 7.57 20.15 -6.43
CA LEU A 296 6.40 19.54 -7.10
C LEU A 296 5.97 18.24 -6.40
N ARG A 297 6.93 17.39 -5.99
CA ARG A 297 6.62 16.15 -5.27
C ARG A 297 6.02 16.44 -3.88
N ALA A 298 6.56 17.43 -3.18
CA ALA A 298 6.01 17.90 -1.90
C ALA A 298 4.66 18.63 -2.04
N GLU A 299 4.34 19.20 -3.20
CA GLU A 299 3.04 19.79 -3.51
C GLU A 299 1.97 18.72 -3.76
N LEU A 300 2.28 17.73 -4.62
CA LEU A 300 1.41 16.58 -4.93
C LEU A 300 1.10 15.73 -3.68
N LEU A 301 1.99 15.72 -2.67
CA LEU A 301 1.77 15.08 -1.37
C LEU A 301 1.01 15.93 -0.33
N ARG A 302 0.74 17.22 -0.62
CA ARG A 302 0.02 18.12 0.30
C ARG A 302 -1.40 18.46 -0.16
N GLN A 303 -1.60 18.93 -1.39
CA GLN A 303 -2.91 19.45 -1.84
C GLN A 303 -3.99 18.35 -1.84
N PRO A 304 -4.96 18.31 -0.91
CA PRO A 304 -5.91 17.20 -0.83
C PRO A 304 -6.82 17.18 -2.06
N PHE A 305 -7.12 15.98 -2.57
CA PHE A 305 -8.20 15.82 -3.55
C PHE A 305 -9.51 16.35 -2.96
N PRO A 306 -10.23 17.24 -3.66
CA PRO A 306 -11.48 17.81 -3.17
C PRO A 306 -12.55 16.73 -3.03
N LEU A 307 -13.64 17.04 -2.30
CA LEU A 307 -14.86 16.24 -2.39
C LEU A 307 -15.52 16.49 -3.75
N GLY A 308 -16.04 15.44 -4.38
CA GLY A 308 -16.52 15.48 -5.75
C GLY A 308 -15.74 14.52 -6.64
N ASP A 309 -15.25 15.02 -7.77
CA ASP A 309 -14.70 14.25 -8.87
C ASP A 309 -13.21 14.60 -9.07
N GLY A 310 -12.42 13.72 -9.72
CA GLY A 310 -11.00 13.98 -10.04
C GLY A 310 -9.97 13.41 -9.06
N HIS A 311 -10.26 12.26 -8.44
CA HIS A 311 -9.40 11.57 -7.46
C HIS A 311 -8.19 10.80 -8.04
N LEU A 312 -7.83 11.09 -9.29
CA LEU A 312 -6.67 10.56 -9.98
C LEU A 312 -6.08 11.67 -10.87
N ASP A 313 -4.78 11.93 -10.72
CA ASP A 313 -4.04 12.98 -11.43
C ASP A 313 -2.83 12.35 -12.12
N VAL A 314 -2.63 12.67 -13.41
CA VAL A 314 -1.51 12.16 -14.21
C VAL A 314 -0.80 13.32 -14.89
N ARG A 315 0.51 13.45 -14.66
CA ARG A 315 1.34 14.53 -15.20
C ARG A 315 2.64 13.98 -15.80
N VAL A 316 3.28 14.76 -16.67
CA VAL A 316 4.62 14.47 -17.19
C VAL A 316 5.62 15.40 -16.51
N GLY A 317 6.44 14.84 -15.61
CA GLY A 317 7.56 15.53 -15.00
C GLY A 317 8.75 15.59 -15.97
N ARG A 318 9.06 16.78 -16.49
CA ARG A 318 10.22 17.07 -17.34
C ARG A 318 11.50 17.13 -16.48
N GLY A 319 12.40 16.16 -16.64
CA GLY A 319 13.69 16.12 -15.93
C GLY A 319 14.79 16.95 -16.59
N GLU A 320 15.66 17.58 -15.78
CA GLU A 320 16.82 18.34 -16.27
C GLU A 320 17.86 17.45 -16.98
N ASP A 321 17.87 16.15 -16.71
CA ASP A 321 18.70 15.14 -17.37
C ASP A 321 18.12 14.63 -18.71
N GLY A 322 17.02 15.24 -19.17
CA GLY A 322 16.37 14.90 -20.44
C GLY A 322 15.49 13.64 -20.40
N ARG A 323 15.33 13.02 -19.22
CA ARG A 323 14.38 11.91 -19.00
C ARG A 323 13.06 12.44 -18.44
N ASP A 324 11.97 12.01 -19.06
CA ASP A 324 10.63 12.31 -18.56
C ASP A 324 10.23 11.30 -17.47
N THR A 325 9.42 11.74 -16.52
CA THR A 325 8.82 10.88 -15.50
C THR A 325 7.31 10.97 -15.56
N VAL A 326 6.61 9.85 -15.77
CA VAL A 326 5.14 9.78 -15.60
C VAL A 326 4.84 9.85 -14.12
N LEU A 327 4.10 10.88 -13.71
CA LEU A 327 3.62 11.07 -12.35
C LEU A 327 2.16 10.62 -12.27
N LEU A 328 1.86 9.62 -11.44
CA LEU A 328 0.51 9.11 -11.20
C LEU A 328 0.19 9.30 -9.70
N THR A 329 -0.74 10.20 -9.40
CA THR A 329 -1.21 10.47 -8.03
C THR A 329 -2.62 9.94 -7.86
N VAL A 330 -2.87 9.16 -6.80
CA VAL A 330 -4.19 8.53 -6.56
C VAL A 330 -4.62 8.66 -5.10
N ASP A 331 -5.92 8.89 -4.90
CA ASP A 331 -6.57 8.96 -3.60
C ASP A 331 -6.75 7.56 -2.98
N LEU A 332 -6.30 7.37 -1.73
CA LEU A 332 -6.49 6.11 -0.99
C LEU A 332 -7.95 5.88 -0.56
N ALA A 333 -8.85 6.86 -0.75
CA ALA A 333 -10.29 6.63 -0.63
C ALA A 333 -10.86 5.77 -1.78
N LEU A 334 -10.23 5.76 -2.96
CA LEU A 334 -10.73 5.02 -4.14
C LEU A 334 -10.20 3.59 -4.21
N ILE A 335 -8.90 3.41 -3.93
CA ILE A 335 -8.19 2.14 -4.17
C ILE A 335 -7.12 1.85 -3.09
N ASP A 336 -6.90 0.57 -2.78
CA ASP A 336 -5.90 0.13 -1.79
C ASP A 336 -4.45 0.17 -2.33
N ALA A 337 -3.47 0.00 -1.43
CA ALA A 337 -2.04 0.00 -1.80
C ALA A 337 -1.70 -1.06 -2.87
N ARG A 338 -2.26 -2.28 -2.78
CA ARG A 338 -2.13 -3.31 -3.82
C ARG A 338 -2.68 -2.82 -5.16
N SER A 339 -3.88 -2.24 -5.19
CA SER A 339 -4.48 -1.65 -6.39
C SER A 339 -3.64 -0.54 -6.99
N ILE A 340 -3.02 0.32 -6.18
CA ILE A 340 -2.17 1.41 -6.69
C ILE A 340 -1.01 0.83 -7.51
N HIS A 341 -0.34 -0.21 -6.99
CA HIS A 341 0.68 -0.93 -7.75
C HIS A 341 0.09 -1.63 -8.99
N LEU A 342 -1.10 -2.26 -8.90
CA LEU A 342 -1.78 -2.88 -10.06
C LEU A 342 -2.12 -1.87 -11.17
N VAL A 343 -2.60 -0.68 -10.80
CA VAL A 343 -3.01 0.41 -11.70
C VAL A 343 -1.80 1.07 -12.35
N GLY A 344 -0.72 1.32 -11.60
CA GLY A 344 0.56 1.77 -12.17
C GLY A 344 1.15 0.74 -13.15
N ARG A 345 1.14 -0.54 -12.76
CA ARG A 345 1.48 -1.70 -13.62
C ARG A 345 0.69 -1.72 -14.92
N GLU A 346 -0.62 -1.53 -14.86
CA GLU A 346 -1.45 -1.55 -16.07
C GLU A 346 -1.29 -0.27 -16.91
N LEU A 347 -1.14 0.91 -16.31
CA LEU A 347 -0.84 2.15 -17.04
C LEU A 347 0.43 2.01 -17.88
N MET A 348 1.53 1.58 -17.26
CA MET A 348 2.82 1.46 -17.94
C MET A 348 2.80 0.37 -19.01
N ARG A 349 1.98 -0.68 -18.84
CA ARG A 349 1.77 -1.75 -19.81
C ARG A 349 0.86 -1.35 -20.97
N LEU A 350 -0.23 -0.61 -20.72
CA LEU A 350 -1.06 0.01 -21.76
C LEU A 350 -0.26 1.02 -22.58
N TYR A 351 0.66 1.74 -21.95
CA TYR A 351 1.65 2.55 -22.65
C TYR A 351 2.61 1.67 -23.47
N ALA A 352 3.21 0.63 -22.89
CA ALA A 352 4.16 -0.26 -23.56
C ALA A 352 3.60 -0.92 -24.81
N ASP A 353 2.45 -1.57 -24.68
CA ASP A 353 1.92 -2.55 -25.64
C ASP A 353 0.74 -1.99 -26.46
N GLY A 354 0.20 -0.82 -26.08
CA GLY A 354 -0.92 -0.14 -26.74
C GLY A 354 -2.29 -0.39 -26.08
N PRO A 355 -3.36 0.30 -26.53
CA PRO A 355 -4.68 0.29 -25.90
C PRO A 355 -5.41 -1.06 -25.97
N ASP A 356 -5.05 -1.91 -26.94
CA ASP A 356 -5.59 -3.26 -27.11
C ASP A 356 -4.89 -4.33 -26.26
N ALA A 357 -3.82 -3.97 -25.54
CA ALA A 357 -3.03 -4.91 -24.76
C ALA A 357 -3.90 -5.61 -23.69
N ALA A 358 -4.06 -6.93 -23.84
CA ALA A 358 -4.92 -7.80 -23.02
C ALA A 358 -4.69 -7.58 -21.53
N ALA A 359 -5.73 -7.68 -20.69
CA ALA A 359 -5.62 -7.47 -19.24
C ALA A 359 -4.54 -8.36 -18.60
N ALA A 360 -3.92 -7.90 -17.51
CA ALA A 360 -2.95 -8.72 -16.79
C ALA A 360 -3.66 -9.95 -16.18
N PRO A 361 -3.11 -11.17 -16.31
CA PRO A 361 -3.76 -12.38 -15.80
C PRO A 361 -3.85 -12.37 -14.27
N PRO A 362 -4.90 -12.97 -13.69
CA PRO A 362 -5.21 -12.79 -12.28
C PRO A 362 -4.24 -13.46 -11.30
N VAL A 363 -3.80 -12.68 -10.31
CA VAL A 363 -2.92 -13.01 -9.20
C VAL A 363 -3.75 -13.36 -7.97
N ARG A 364 -4.19 -14.62 -7.87
CA ARG A 364 -4.93 -15.13 -6.70
C ARG A 364 -4.09 -14.99 -5.42
N PRO A 365 -4.55 -14.26 -4.38
CA PRO A 365 -3.87 -14.24 -3.10
C PRO A 365 -3.98 -15.62 -2.41
N ALA A 366 -2.92 -16.04 -1.73
CA ALA A 366 -2.98 -17.17 -0.81
C ALA A 366 -3.43 -16.66 0.57
N GLY A 367 -4.61 -17.08 1.04
CA GLY A 367 -5.11 -16.69 2.35
C GLY A 367 -6.19 -17.62 2.86
N THR A 368 -6.07 -18.04 4.11
CA THR A 368 -7.13 -18.75 4.84
C THR A 368 -8.17 -17.76 5.37
N ALA A 369 -9.45 -18.10 5.26
CA ALA A 369 -10.49 -17.33 5.95
C ALA A 369 -10.31 -17.44 7.48
N PRO A 370 -10.58 -16.37 8.24
CA PRO A 370 -10.58 -16.41 9.71
C PRO A 370 -11.64 -17.41 10.22
N SER A 371 -11.34 -18.08 11.34
CA SER A 371 -12.18 -19.20 11.82
C SER A 371 -13.35 -18.80 12.72
N LEU A 372 -13.44 -17.53 13.15
CA LEU A 372 -14.31 -17.09 14.25
C LEU A 372 -15.41 -16.09 13.83
N GLY A 373 -16.45 -15.97 14.66
CA GLY A 373 -17.62 -15.14 14.43
C GLY A 373 -17.40 -13.64 14.70
N PRO A 374 -18.22 -12.74 14.10
CA PRO A 374 -18.10 -11.29 14.31
C PRO A 374 -18.26 -10.83 15.77
N GLU A 375 -19.02 -11.55 16.60
CA GLU A 375 -19.19 -11.23 18.02
C GLU A 375 -17.94 -11.56 18.85
N GLU A 376 -17.32 -12.72 18.59
CA GLU A 376 -16.08 -13.17 19.23
C GLU A 376 -14.93 -12.21 18.91
N ALA A 377 -14.81 -11.81 17.63
CA ALA A 377 -13.90 -10.74 17.19
C ALA A 377 -14.18 -9.41 17.90
N ALA A 378 -15.45 -9.01 18.05
CA ALA A 378 -15.84 -7.76 18.72
C ALA A 378 -15.61 -7.78 20.24
N GLU A 379 -15.48 -8.93 20.89
CA GLU A 379 -15.03 -9.03 22.29
C GLU A 379 -13.50 -9.08 22.39
N HIS A 380 -12.83 -9.83 21.50
CA HIS A 380 -11.36 -9.86 21.41
C HIS A 380 -10.78 -8.47 21.31
N TRP A 381 -11.20 -7.70 20.31
CA TRP A 381 -10.71 -6.36 20.08
C TRP A 381 -11.05 -5.39 21.20
N ARG A 382 -12.22 -5.53 21.84
CA ARG A 382 -12.59 -4.68 22.99
C ARG A 382 -11.61 -4.86 24.15
N ARG A 383 -11.28 -6.10 24.51
CA ARG A 383 -10.32 -6.40 25.60
C ARG A 383 -8.89 -5.94 25.27
N ARG A 384 -8.55 -5.79 23.99
CA ARG A 384 -7.24 -5.29 23.51
C ARG A 384 -7.17 -3.77 23.38
N VAL A 385 -8.31 -3.10 23.21
CA VAL A 385 -8.39 -1.63 23.00
C VAL A 385 -9.03 -0.87 24.16
N GLU A 386 -9.35 -1.48 25.30
CA GLU A 386 -9.76 -0.78 26.54
C GLU A 386 -8.59 -0.21 27.37
#